data_AF-A0A1I7V256-F1
#
_entry.id   AF-A0A1I7V256-F1
#
_cell.length_a   1.000
_cell.length_b   1.000
_cell.length_c   1.000
_cell.angle_alpha   90.00
_cell.angle_beta   90.00
_cell.angle_gamma   90.00
#
_symmetry.space_group_name_H-M   'P 1'
#
loop_
_entity.id
_entity.type
_entity.pdbx_description
1 polymer ?
#
loop_
_entity_poly.entity_id
_entity_poly.type
_entity_poly.pdbx_seq_one_letter_code
_entity_poly.pdbx_strand_id
1 'polypeptide(L)'
;MEVNMLTCLYNEGTEYTVIRSWSATAIWLALSTFSLCAFLIIARLIMKKLNKMTDKMSRKTSNLQIELLRALIVQTVIPIFLSFLPSVICLLSPAFNLDLGRPINYVEVIALGAFAFCDPVAIVICLPVFRKRVMCREKQSKPDNVPRTVEIL
;
A
#
# COMPACT_ATOMS: atom_id res chain seq x y z
N MET A 1 7.15 -32.77 -24.36
CA MET A 1 7.38 -31.94 -23.17
C MET A 1 7.77 -30.56 -23.69
N GLU A 2 6.83 -29.61 -23.72
CA GLU A 2 7.17 -28.22 -24.01
C GLU A 2 7.71 -27.61 -22.73
N VAL A 3 9.02 -27.67 -22.55
CA VAL A 3 9.66 -27.11 -21.38
C VAL A 3 9.72 -25.60 -21.58
N ASN A 4 9.10 -24.80 -20.71
CA ASN A 4 9.13 -23.34 -20.84
C ASN A 4 10.57 -22.82 -20.93
N MET A 5 10.76 -21.79 -21.76
CA MET A 5 12.07 -21.18 -22.03
C MET A 5 12.83 -20.77 -20.75
N LEU A 6 12.10 -20.34 -19.70
CA LEU A 6 12.66 -19.98 -18.41
C LEU A 6 13.27 -21.19 -17.67
N THR A 7 12.61 -22.35 -17.73
CA THR A 7 13.09 -23.60 -17.15
C THR A 7 14.28 -24.15 -17.92
N CYS A 8 14.28 -24.00 -19.26
CA CYS A 8 15.42 -24.37 -20.09
C CYS A 8 16.65 -23.49 -19.80
N LEU A 9 16.47 -22.17 -19.68
CA LEU A 9 17.51 -21.21 -19.26
C LEU A 9 18.05 -21.50 -17.85
N TYR A 10 17.16 -21.87 -16.92
CA TYR A 10 17.56 -22.21 -15.56
C TYR A 10 18.38 -23.51 -15.51
N ASN A 11 18.06 -24.47 -16.39
CA ASN A 11 18.76 -25.75 -16.50
C ASN A 11 20.08 -25.65 -17.30
N GLU A 12 20.21 -24.68 -18.21
CA GLU A 12 21.49 -24.33 -18.87
C GLU A 12 22.42 -23.52 -17.96
N GLY A 13 21.85 -22.79 -16.99
CA GLY A 13 22.61 -22.00 -16.03
C GLY A 13 23.45 -22.89 -15.10
N THR A 14 24.72 -22.54 -14.89
CA THR A 14 25.58 -23.24 -13.94
C THR A 14 24.95 -23.25 -12.54
N GLU A 15 24.93 -24.41 -11.87
CA GLU A 15 24.31 -24.57 -10.54
C GLU A 15 24.79 -23.52 -9.52
N TYR A 16 26.06 -23.12 -9.61
CA TYR A 16 26.64 -22.05 -8.80
C TYR A 16 25.93 -20.69 -8.96
N THR A 17 25.59 -20.30 -10.18
CA THR A 17 24.92 -19.02 -10.48
C THR A 17 23.47 -19.04 -10.00
N VAL A 18 22.83 -20.20 -10.11
CA VAL A 18 21.47 -20.45 -9.62
C VAL A 18 21.42 -20.35 -8.10
N ILE A 19 22.25 -21.11 -7.38
CA ILE A 19 22.29 -21.12 -5.91
C ILE A 19 22.62 -19.73 -5.34
N ARG A 20 23.51 -18.99 -6.02
CA ARG A 20 23.85 -17.61 -5.64
C ARG A 20 22.66 -16.65 -5.81
N SER A 21 21.88 -16.78 -6.89
CA SER A 21 20.70 -15.95 -7.13
C SER A 21 19.58 -16.23 -6.13
N TRP A 22 19.39 -17.50 -5.78
CA TRP A 22 18.41 -17.91 -4.77
C TRP A 22 18.75 -17.41 -3.38
N SER A 23 20.01 -17.55 -2.96
CA SER A 23 20.46 -17.03 -1.66
C SER A 23 20.39 -15.51 -1.58
N ALA A 24 20.76 -14.79 -2.65
CA ALA A 24 20.62 -13.34 -2.72
C ALA A 24 19.14 -12.90 -2.61
N THR A 25 18.23 -13.58 -3.31
CA THR A 25 16.79 -13.27 -3.28
C THR A 25 16.18 -13.55 -1.90
N ALA A 26 16.57 -14.65 -1.26
CA ALA A 26 16.10 -14.99 0.09
C ALA A 26 16.59 -13.98 1.14
N ILE A 27 17.86 -13.57 1.08
CA ILE A 27 18.44 -12.56 1.98
C ILE A 27 17.73 -11.21 1.78
N TRP A 28 17.50 -10.81 0.52
CA TRP A 28 16.78 -9.59 0.19
C TRP A 28 15.37 -9.58 0.77
N LEU A 29 14.65 -10.70 0.64
CA LEU A 29 13.29 -10.86 1.17
C LEU A 29 13.25 -10.78 2.70
N ALA A 30 14.22 -11.41 3.38
CA ALA A 30 14.35 -11.37 4.83
C ALA A 30 14.62 -9.94 5.34
N LEU A 31 15.52 -9.21 4.69
CA LEU A 31 15.82 -7.81 5.02
C LEU A 31 14.60 -6.90 4.84
N SER A 32 13.90 -7.05 3.70
CA SER A 32 12.69 -6.28 3.43
C SER A 32 11.59 -6.54 4.47
N THR A 33 11.37 -7.81 4.80
CA THR A 33 10.38 -8.23 5.81
C THR A 33 10.73 -7.69 7.21
N PHE A 34 12.00 -7.70 7.59
CA PHE A 34 12.44 -7.14 8.86
C PHE A 34 12.18 -5.63 8.95
N SER A 35 12.51 -4.88 7.89
CA SER A 35 12.27 -3.44 7.78
C SER A 35 10.79 -3.09 7.95
N LEU A 36 9.91 -3.89 7.33
CA LEU A 36 8.46 -3.75 7.45
C LEU A 36 7.94 -3.97 8.86
N CYS A 37 8.39 -5.03 9.51
CA CYS A 37 8.06 -5.29 10.90
C CYS A 37 8.49 -4.13 11.81
N ALA A 38 9.70 -3.59 11.61
CA ALA A 38 10.19 -2.43 12.34
C ALA A 38 9.31 -1.20 12.10
N PHE A 39 8.93 -0.91 10.85
CA PHE A 39 8.02 0.18 10.52
C PHE A 39 6.66 0.04 11.22
N LEU A 40 6.07 -1.17 11.23
CA LEU A 40 4.82 -1.44 11.92
C LEU A 40 4.93 -1.28 13.44
N ILE A 41 6.04 -1.69 14.04
CA ILE A 41 6.29 -1.52 15.48
C ILE A 41 6.38 -0.03 15.83
N ILE A 42 7.16 0.74 15.09
CA ILE A 42 7.30 2.19 15.27
C ILE A 42 5.95 2.88 15.10
N ALA A 43 5.20 2.52 14.05
CA ALA A 43 3.86 3.03 13.81
C ALA A 43 2.91 2.75 14.99
N ARG A 44 2.92 1.54 15.55
CA ARG A 44 2.13 1.21 16.75
C ARG A 44 2.58 2.02 17.97
N LEU A 45 3.88 2.22 18.16
CA LEU A 45 4.42 3.04 19.25
C LEU A 45 3.96 4.50 19.12
N ILE A 46 3.99 5.05 17.91
CA ILE A 46 3.50 6.41 17.62
C ILE A 46 2.00 6.48 17.90
N MET A 47 1.19 5.54 17.41
CA MET A 47 -0.26 5.51 17.70
C MET A 47 -0.54 5.46 19.20
N LYS A 48 0.19 4.63 19.96
CA LYS A 48 0.03 4.51 21.40
C LYS A 48 0.42 5.79 22.13
N LYS A 49 1.53 6.42 21.72
CA LYS A 49 1.99 7.71 22.26
C LYS A 49 0.97 8.81 21.96
N LEU A 50 0.48 8.85 20.73
CA LEU A 50 -0.45 9.85 20.25
C LEU A 50 -1.80 9.74 20.97
N ASN A 51 -2.30 8.51 21.16
CA ASN A 51 -3.51 8.26 21.94
C ASN A 51 -3.39 8.72 23.41
N LYS A 52 -2.20 8.53 24.01
CA LYS A 52 -1.91 9.06 25.36
C LYS A 52 -1.80 10.59 25.39
N MET A 53 -1.34 11.21 24.30
CA MET A 53 -1.28 12.67 24.16
C MET A 53 -2.61 13.32 23.77
N THR A 54 -3.57 12.57 23.22
CA THR A 54 -4.92 13.04 22.90
C THR A 54 -5.63 13.67 24.10
N ASP A 55 -5.29 13.23 25.32
CA ASP A 55 -5.83 13.80 26.56
C ASP A 55 -5.30 15.21 26.86
N LYS A 56 -4.08 15.52 26.38
CA LYS A 56 -3.41 16.82 26.55
C LYS A 56 -3.54 17.75 25.34
N MET A 57 -3.81 17.20 24.15
CA MET A 57 -3.91 17.94 22.89
C MET A 57 -5.37 18.14 22.48
N SER A 58 -5.64 19.12 21.60
CA SER A 58 -6.95 19.24 20.95
C SER A 58 -7.37 17.91 20.29
N ARG A 59 -8.49 17.33 20.77
CA ARG A 59 -9.06 16.06 20.28
C ARG A 59 -9.17 16.02 18.76
N LYS A 60 -9.42 17.17 18.12
CA LYS A 60 -9.60 17.27 16.66
C LYS A 60 -8.29 17.03 15.89
N THR A 61 -7.15 17.50 16.41
CA THR A 61 -5.85 17.38 15.74
C THR A 61 -5.24 15.99 15.95
N SER A 62 -5.37 15.42 17.14
CA SER A 62 -4.85 14.07 17.42
C SER A 62 -5.54 13.00 16.58
N ASN A 63 -6.87 13.06 16.48
CA ASN A 63 -7.64 12.11 15.67
C ASN A 63 -7.21 12.14 14.19
N LEU A 64 -7.00 13.34 13.65
CA LEU A 64 -6.51 13.51 12.28
C LEU A 64 -5.12 12.87 12.07
N GLN A 65 -4.19 13.10 13.00
CA GLN A 65 -2.85 12.53 12.91
C GLN A 65 -2.85 11.00 12.99
N ILE A 66 -3.71 10.42 13.84
CA ILE A 66 -3.89 8.95 13.93
C ILE A 66 -4.45 8.40 12.61
N GLU A 67 -5.46 9.04 12.04
CA GLU A 67 -6.09 8.60 10.79
C GLU A 67 -5.13 8.70 9.60
N LEU A 68 -4.32 9.77 9.52
CA LEU A 68 -3.29 9.92 8.50
C LEU A 68 -2.21 8.83 8.63
N LEU A 69 -1.73 8.58 9.85
CA LEU A 69 -0.74 7.54 10.10
C LEU A 69 -1.29 6.14 9.78
N ARG A 70 -2.56 5.89 10.10
CA ARG A 70 -3.24 4.64 9.74
C ARG A 70 -3.38 4.47 8.23
N ALA A 71 -3.76 5.54 7.51
CA ALA A 71 -3.84 5.52 6.05
C ALA A 71 -2.48 5.23 5.41
N LEU A 72 -1.42 5.89 5.90
CA LEU A 72 -0.05 5.67 5.44
C LEU A 72 0.39 4.21 5.65
N ILE A 73 0.10 3.62 6.81
CA ILE A 73 0.43 2.20 7.07
C ILE A 73 -0.28 1.28 6.08
N VAL A 74 -1.59 1.45 5.90
CA VAL A 74 -2.39 0.62 4.97
C VAL A 74 -1.84 0.74 3.56
N GLN A 75 -1.57 1.96 3.12
CA GLN A 75 -1.00 2.27 1.82
C GLN A 75 0.40 1.68 1.65
N THR A 76 1.22 1.59 2.70
CA THR A 76 2.57 1.01 2.58
C THR A 76 2.50 -0.52 2.52
N VAL A 77 1.56 -1.13 3.23
CA VAL A 77 1.43 -2.58 3.36
C VAL A 77 0.85 -3.23 2.09
N ILE A 78 -0.14 -2.60 1.43
CA ILE A 78 -0.75 -3.12 0.19
C ILE A 78 0.26 -3.36 -0.97
N PRO A 79 1.10 -2.38 -1.39
CA PRO A 79 2.09 -2.55 -2.47
C PRO A 79 3.11 -3.60 -2.12
N ILE A 80 3.40 -3.75 -0.83
CA ILE A 80 4.35 -4.71 -0.33
C ILE A 80 3.80 -6.13 -0.44
N PHE A 81 2.53 -6.35 -0.11
CA PHE A 81 1.87 -7.62 -0.41
C PHE A 81 1.82 -7.89 -1.92
N LEU A 82 1.55 -6.86 -2.72
CA LEU A 82 1.61 -6.96 -4.18
C LEU A 82 3.01 -7.20 -4.73
N SER A 83 4.07 -6.84 -4.01
CA SER A 83 5.48 -7.12 -4.38
C SER A 83 5.97 -8.46 -3.82
N PHE A 84 5.39 -8.91 -2.71
CA PHE A 84 5.69 -10.20 -2.11
C PHE A 84 5.11 -11.35 -2.95
N LEU A 85 3.91 -11.18 -3.51
CA LEU A 85 3.29 -12.15 -4.41
C LEU A 85 4.18 -12.54 -5.60
N PRO A 86 4.67 -11.62 -6.45
CA PRO A 86 5.53 -11.97 -7.58
C PRO A 86 6.89 -12.48 -7.13
N SER A 87 7.42 -11.99 -6.01
CA SER A 87 8.67 -12.51 -5.44
C SER A 87 8.53 -13.98 -5.00
N VAL A 88 7.42 -14.34 -4.36
CA VAL A 88 7.12 -15.72 -3.93
C VAL A 88 6.79 -16.61 -5.13
N ILE A 89 6.06 -16.09 -6.12
CA ILE A 89 5.76 -16.84 -7.35
C ILE A 89 7.05 -17.11 -8.14
N CYS A 90 7.96 -16.13 -8.23
CA CYS A 90 9.27 -16.29 -8.87
C CYS A 90 10.15 -17.32 -8.13
N LEU A 91 9.97 -17.46 -6.81
CA LEU A 91 10.61 -18.50 -6.02
C LEU A 91 9.93 -19.87 -6.16
N LEU A 92 8.60 -19.93 -6.27
CA LEU A 92 7.88 -21.20 -6.43
C LEU A 92 7.98 -21.77 -7.85
N SER A 93 8.09 -20.92 -8.87
CA SER A 93 8.09 -21.32 -10.29
C SER A 93 9.19 -22.34 -10.62
N PRO A 94 10.46 -22.15 -10.20
CA PRO A 94 11.51 -23.13 -10.43
C PRO A 94 11.43 -24.32 -9.45
N ALA A 95 10.86 -24.15 -8.25
CA ALA A 95 10.75 -25.21 -7.24
C ALA A 95 9.71 -26.29 -7.61
N PHE A 96 8.61 -25.90 -8.28
CA PHE A 96 7.53 -26.82 -8.65
C PHE A 96 7.56 -27.27 -10.12
N ASN A 97 8.50 -26.80 -10.94
CA ASN A 97 8.50 -27.03 -12.40
C ASN A 97 7.13 -26.71 -13.06
N LEU A 98 6.37 -25.78 -12.48
CA LEU A 98 5.05 -25.42 -12.97
C LEU A 98 5.20 -24.41 -14.12
N ASP A 99 4.59 -24.73 -15.26
CA ASP A 99 4.44 -23.85 -16.43
C ASP A 99 3.49 -22.68 -16.12
N LEU A 100 3.97 -21.75 -15.30
CA LEU A 100 3.20 -20.59 -14.88
C LEU A 100 3.09 -19.52 -15.99
N GLY A 101 3.90 -19.65 -17.06
CA GLY A 101 3.68 -19.04 -18.37
C GLY A 101 3.46 -17.52 -18.42
N ARG A 102 3.10 -17.03 -19.62
CA ARG A 102 2.77 -15.62 -19.88
C ARG A 102 1.60 -15.02 -19.06
N PRO A 103 0.56 -15.75 -18.58
CA PRO A 103 -0.59 -15.10 -17.94
C PRO A 103 -0.27 -14.42 -16.60
N ILE A 104 0.69 -14.92 -15.82
CA ILE A 104 1.07 -14.30 -14.53
C ILE A 104 1.71 -12.92 -14.73
N ASN A 105 2.54 -12.76 -15.76
CA ASN A 105 3.15 -11.47 -16.09
C ASN A 105 2.08 -10.43 -16.46
N TYR A 106 1.05 -10.81 -17.22
CA TYR A 106 -0.04 -9.89 -17.56
C TYR A 106 -0.86 -9.51 -16.33
N VAL A 107 -1.21 -10.48 -15.48
CA VAL A 107 -1.97 -10.24 -14.25
C VAL A 107 -1.19 -9.32 -13.30
N GLU A 108 0.11 -9.53 -13.15
CA GLU A 108 0.97 -8.70 -12.32
C GLU A 108 1.05 -7.26 -12.85
N VAL A 109 1.30 -7.07 -14.15
CA VAL A 109 1.38 -5.73 -14.75
C VAL A 109 0.04 -4.99 -14.64
N ILE A 110 -1.08 -5.68 -14.87
CA ILE A 110 -2.42 -5.10 -14.71
C ILE A 110 -2.69 -4.75 -13.24
N ALA A 111 -2.32 -5.63 -12.30
CA ALA A 111 -2.49 -5.40 -10.86
C ALA A 111 -1.63 -4.23 -10.37
N LEU A 112 -0.38 -4.12 -10.83
CA LEU A 112 0.54 -3.01 -10.50
C LEU A 112 0.02 -1.68 -11.07
N GLY A 113 -0.48 -1.68 -12.31
CA GLY A 113 -1.06 -0.50 -12.93
C GLY A 113 -2.34 -0.03 -12.22
N ALA A 114 -3.24 -0.97 -11.90
CA ALA A 114 -4.44 -0.67 -11.13
C ALA A 114 -4.10 -0.20 -9.71
N PHE A 115 -3.09 -0.80 -9.08
CA PHE A 115 -2.63 -0.41 -7.75
C PHE A 115 -2.08 1.03 -7.74
N ALA A 116 -1.25 1.42 -8.71
CA ALA A 116 -0.70 2.77 -8.82
C ALA A 116 -1.80 3.85 -8.90
N PHE A 117 -2.97 3.52 -9.45
CA PHE A 117 -4.14 4.40 -9.48
C PHE A 117 -4.98 4.32 -8.18
N CYS A 118 -5.18 3.12 -7.65
CA CYS A 118 -5.97 2.90 -6.43
C CYS A 118 -5.29 3.46 -5.17
N ASP A 119 -3.96 3.49 -5.13
CA ASP A 119 -3.15 3.96 -4.02
C ASP A 119 -3.46 5.43 -3.63
N PRO A 120 -3.36 6.43 -4.54
CA PRO A 120 -3.73 7.80 -4.24
C PRO A 120 -5.23 7.99 -3.98
N VAL A 121 -6.10 7.22 -4.65
CA VAL A 121 -7.55 7.26 -4.43
C VAL A 121 -7.92 6.76 -3.04
N ALA A 122 -7.29 5.66 -2.59
CA ALA A 122 -7.48 5.10 -1.26
C ALA A 122 -7.02 6.07 -0.17
N ILE A 123 -5.90 6.78 -0.34
CA ILE A 123 -5.45 7.82 0.61
C ILE A 123 -6.48 8.94 0.73
N VAL A 124 -6.98 9.45 -0.40
CA VAL A 124 -7.93 10.58 -0.43
C VAL A 124 -9.25 10.18 0.22
N ILE A 125 -9.72 8.94 0.03
CA ILE A 125 -10.94 8.42 0.66
C ILE A 125 -10.69 8.07 2.14
N CYS A 126 -9.56 7.45 2.49
CA CYS A 126 -9.25 7.10 3.88
C CYS A 126 -9.00 8.33 4.75
N LEU A 127 -8.53 9.45 4.18
CA LEU A 127 -8.32 10.66 4.95
C LEU A 127 -9.65 11.39 5.17
N PRO A 128 -10.17 11.44 6.41
CA PRO A 128 -11.49 11.99 6.66
C PRO A 128 -11.54 13.51 6.50
N VAL A 129 -10.39 14.19 6.55
CA VAL A 129 -10.29 15.62 6.21
C VAL A 129 -10.56 15.87 4.74
N PHE A 130 -10.14 14.98 3.84
CA PHE A 130 -10.50 15.05 2.43
C PHE A 130 -11.96 14.70 2.21
N ARG A 131 -12.47 13.61 2.82
CA ARG A 131 -13.90 13.27 2.73
C ARG A 131 -14.80 14.43 3.17
N LYS A 132 -14.48 15.08 4.29
CA LYS A 132 -15.29 16.20 4.79
C LYS A 132 -15.21 17.41 3.87
N ARG A 133 -14.06 17.70 3.26
CA ARG A 133 -13.90 18.84 2.33
C ARG A 133 -14.55 18.59 0.97
N VAL A 134 -14.43 17.38 0.42
CA VAL A 134 -15.05 16.99 -0.85
C VAL A 134 -16.58 16.95 -0.69
N MET A 135 -17.08 16.30 0.36
CA MET A 135 -18.52 16.13 0.58
C MET A 135 -19.20 17.39 1.15
N CYS A 136 -18.48 18.28 1.86
CA CYS A 136 -19.04 19.59 2.25
C CYS A 136 -19.07 20.60 1.10
N ARG A 137 -18.25 20.45 0.05
CA ARG A 137 -18.31 21.35 -1.12
C ARG A 137 -19.61 21.20 -1.90
N GLU A 138 -20.24 20.02 -1.90
CA GLU A 138 -21.57 19.86 -2.50
C GLU A 138 -22.67 20.63 -1.77
N LYS A 139 -22.53 20.88 -0.45
CA LYS A 139 -23.56 21.58 0.33
C LYS A 139 -23.50 23.12 0.23
N GLN A 140 -22.43 23.71 -0.30
CA GLN A 140 -22.34 25.17 -0.49
C GLN A 140 -22.92 25.66 -1.83
N SER A 141 -23.45 24.77 -2.68
CA SER A 141 -24.23 25.15 -3.86
C SER A 141 -25.73 25.29 -3.54
N LYS A 142 -26.06 25.97 -2.45
CA LYS A 142 -27.37 26.62 -2.31
C LYS A 142 -27.10 28.07 -1.91
N PRO A 143 -27.39 29.06 -2.77
CA PRO A 143 -27.18 30.46 -2.42
C PRO A 143 -28.17 30.80 -1.30
N ASP A 144 -27.62 31.23 -0.16
CA ASP A 144 -28.41 31.83 0.91
C ASP A 144 -29.01 33.13 0.38
N ASN A 145 -30.29 33.10 0.07
CA ASN A 145 -31.07 34.30 -0.19
C ASN A 145 -31.31 35.00 1.16
N VAL A 146 -30.43 35.94 1.50
CA VAL A 146 -30.61 36.88 2.61
C VAL A 146 -31.11 38.20 2.05
N PRO A 147 -32.32 38.67 2.40
CA PRO A 147 -32.58 40.09 2.53
C PRO A 147 -32.39 40.49 3.99
N ARG A 148 -31.34 41.27 4.24
CA ARG A 148 -31.29 42.15 5.42
C ARG A 148 -32.37 43.21 5.24
N THR A 149 -33.17 43.45 6.28
CA THR A 149 -33.37 44.80 6.83
C THR A 149 -34.18 44.70 8.11
N VAL A 150 -33.51 44.91 9.24
CA VAL A 150 -34.09 45.54 10.42
C VAL A 150 -33.60 46.99 10.35
N GLU A 151 -34.48 47.92 10.01
CA GLU A 151 -34.44 49.34 10.39
C GLU A 151 -35.90 49.69 10.71
N ILE A 152 -36.27 49.79 12.00
CA ILE A 152 -36.39 51.07 12.72
C ILE A 152 -37.11 52.14 11.87
N LEU A 153 -38.43 52.05 11.78
CA LEU A 153 -39.35 53.11 12.21
C LEU A 153 -40.76 52.54 12.45
#